data_AF-D8RJN4-F1
#
_entry.id   AF-D8RJN4-F1
#
_cell.length_a   1.000
_cell.length_b   1.000
_cell.length_c   1.000
_cell.angle_alpha   90.00
_cell.angle_beta   90.00
_cell.angle_gamma   90.00
#
_symmetry.space_group_name_H-M   'P 1'
#
loop_
_entity.id
_entity.type
_entity.pdbx_description
1 polymer ?
#
loop_
_entity_poly.entity_id
_entity_poly.type
_entity_poly.pdbx_seq_one_letter_code
_entity_poly.pdbx_strand_id
1 'polypeptide(L)'
;MSFKSLVQSGSSKDLPEAQERVLELYRRSVRSVPFIVECFNIEGVATPAQLRSRIMKEFRKKTDITNPRALDLLVVKGLEELMMFLTQTKQRHHLIAQYVQEESFDPRKLGIIDRGESEFLKKFLEGNA
;
A
#
# COMPACT_ATOMS: atom_id res chain seq x y z
N MET A 1 16.31 9.24 11.02
CA MET A 1 15.07 8.84 11.72
C MET A 1 15.33 7.55 12.51
N SER A 2 15.20 7.54 13.84
CA SER A 2 15.37 6.31 14.64
C SER A 2 14.19 5.35 14.40
N PHE A 3 14.47 4.05 14.19
CA PHE A 3 13.45 2.99 14.03
C PHE A 3 13.17 2.23 15.35
N LYS A 4 13.92 2.55 16.41
CA LYS A 4 13.86 1.83 17.69
C LYS A 4 12.53 2.01 18.45
N SER A 5 11.72 3.04 18.15
CA SER A 5 10.44 3.29 18.85
C SER A 5 9.34 2.31 18.46
N LEU A 6 9.32 1.86 17.21
CA LEU A 6 8.24 1.02 16.67
C LEU A 6 8.46 -0.48 16.88
N VAL A 7 9.72 -0.91 16.99
CA VAL A 7 10.08 -2.27 17.43
C VAL A 7 10.17 -2.26 18.95
N GLN A 8 9.11 -1.83 19.62
CA GLN A 8 9.00 -2.00 21.07
C GLN A 8 8.78 -3.49 21.34
N SER A 9 9.55 -4.06 22.25
CA SER A 9 9.52 -5.48 22.60
C SER A 9 8.22 -5.81 23.34
N GLY A 10 7.10 -5.94 22.63
CA GLY A 10 5.82 -6.33 23.22
C GLY A 10 4.63 -6.13 22.28
N SER A 11 3.72 -7.10 22.27
CA SER A 11 2.40 -6.92 21.67
C SER A 11 1.65 -5.78 22.37
N SER A 12 0.88 -5.01 21.61
CA SER A 12 -0.05 -4.01 22.11
C SER A 12 -0.96 -4.63 23.18
N LYS A 13 -1.21 -3.88 24.26
CA LYS A 13 -2.05 -4.32 25.38
C LYS A 13 -3.52 -4.35 24.98
N ASP A 14 -3.93 -3.37 24.19
CA ASP A 14 -5.30 -3.17 23.74
C ASP A 14 -5.35 -2.65 22.29
N LEU A 15 -6.58 -2.51 21.77
CA LEU A 15 -6.81 -2.04 20.40
C LEU A 15 -6.36 -0.59 20.16
N PRO A 16 -6.62 0.37 21.09
CA PRO A 16 -6.12 1.74 20.94
C PRO A 16 -4.60 1.84 20.79
N GLU A 17 -3.82 1.10 21.60
CA GLU A 17 -2.35 1.10 21.48
C GLU A 17 -1.90 0.59 20.10
N ALA A 18 -2.54 -0.48 19.59
CA ALA A 18 -2.24 -1.02 18.27
C ALA A 18 -2.58 -0.01 17.15
N GLN A 19 -3.71 0.70 17.27
CA GLN A 19 -4.11 1.75 16.32
C GLN A 19 -3.13 2.93 16.33
N GLU A 20 -2.59 3.31 17.49
CA GLU A 20 -1.58 4.36 17.58
C GLU A 20 -0.31 3.98 16.82
N ARG A 21 0.17 2.73 16.96
CA ARG A 21 1.33 2.21 16.20
C ARG A 21 1.07 2.19 14.69
N VAL A 22 -0.15 1.82 14.27
CA VAL A 22 -0.57 1.91 12.85
C VAL A 22 -0.50 3.35 12.35
N LEU A 23 -0.96 4.32 13.14
CA LEU A 23 -0.91 5.75 12.77
C LEU A 23 0.53 6.29 12.73
N GLU A 24 1.41 5.84 13.62
CA GLU A 24 2.84 6.18 13.57
C GLU A 24 3.48 5.67 12.28
N LEU A 25 3.26 4.39 11.94
CA LEU A 25 3.72 3.81 10.68
C LEU A 25 3.17 4.59 9.47
N TYR A 26 1.87 4.88 9.45
CA TYR A 26 1.25 5.66 8.35
C TYR A 26 1.91 7.03 8.16
N ARG A 27 2.07 7.79 9.26
CA ARG A 27 2.73 9.10 9.22
C ARG A 27 4.16 8.99 8.72
N ARG A 28 4.89 7.95 9.13
CA ARG A 28 6.27 7.72 8.70
C ARG A 28 6.33 7.40 7.20
N SER A 29 5.48 6.50 6.71
CA SER A 29 5.39 6.17 5.29
C SER A 29 5.09 7.40 4.43
N VAL A 30 4.11 8.24 4.83
CA VAL A 30 3.74 9.46 4.10
C VAL A 30 4.87 10.51 4.09
N ARG A 31 5.61 10.66 5.20
CA ARG A 31 6.76 11.57 5.29
C ARG A 31 7.97 11.09 4.48
N SER A 32 8.11 9.78 4.29
CA SER A 32 9.17 9.18 3.48
C SER A 32 8.94 9.31 1.97
N VAL A 33 7.72 9.66 1.53
CA VAL A 33 7.38 9.72 0.09
C VAL A 33 8.32 10.62 -0.74
N PRO A 34 8.65 11.86 -0.35
CA PRO A 34 9.55 12.70 -1.14
C PRO A 34 10.91 12.03 -1.38
N PHE A 35 11.49 11.44 -0.32
CA PHE A 35 12.74 10.68 -0.41
C PHE A 35 12.63 9.48 -1.35
N ILE A 36 11.55 8.69 -1.24
CA ILE A 36 11.31 7.55 -2.14
C ILE A 36 11.15 8.01 -3.60
N VAL A 37 10.45 9.13 -3.84
CA VAL A 37 10.25 9.65 -5.20
C VAL A 37 11.58 10.03 -5.84
N GLU A 38 12.44 10.70 -5.09
CA GLU A 38 13.78 11.11 -5.50
C GLU A 38 14.70 9.90 -5.72
N CYS A 39 14.82 9.00 -4.74
CA CYS A 39 15.72 7.84 -4.80
C CYS A 39 15.37 6.82 -5.89
N PHE A 40 14.11 6.77 -6.34
CA PHE A 40 13.64 5.81 -7.35
C PHE A 40 13.28 6.46 -8.69
N ASN A 41 13.50 7.77 -8.86
CA ASN A 41 13.25 8.54 -10.08
C ASN A 41 11.85 8.24 -10.68
N ILE A 42 10.79 8.33 -9.86
CA ILE A 42 9.40 8.03 -10.29
C ILE A 42 8.58 9.25 -10.68
N GLU A 43 9.16 10.45 -10.73
CA GLU A 43 8.47 11.71 -11.06
C GLU A 43 7.73 11.67 -12.41
N GLY A 44 8.24 10.91 -13.39
CA GLY A 44 7.60 10.72 -14.70
C GLY A 44 6.47 9.70 -14.73
N VAL A 45 6.20 8.98 -13.63
CA VAL A 45 5.21 7.89 -13.58
C VAL A 45 4.16 8.12 -12.49
N ALA A 46 4.53 8.77 -11.38
CA ALA A 46 3.61 9.13 -10.31
C ALA A 46 4.02 10.42 -9.61
N THR A 47 3.04 11.22 -9.24
CA THR A 47 3.23 12.36 -8.35
C THR A 47 3.34 11.92 -6.88
N PRO A 48 4.03 12.69 -6.02
CA PRO A 48 4.04 12.43 -4.57
C PRO A 48 2.64 12.36 -3.95
N ALA A 49 1.68 13.15 -4.47
CA ALA A 49 0.29 13.12 -4.01
C ALA A 49 -0.40 11.79 -4.35
N GLN A 50 -0.22 11.29 -5.57
CA GLN A 50 -0.73 9.98 -5.98
C GLN A 50 -0.13 8.87 -5.12
N LEU A 51 1.19 8.88 -4.88
CA LEU A 51 1.82 7.84 -4.05
C LEU A 51 1.31 7.87 -2.59
N ARG A 52 1.13 9.06 -1.99
CA ARG A 52 0.49 9.19 -0.67
C ARG A 52 -0.93 8.65 -0.66
N SER A 53 -1.72 8.92 -1.71
CA SER A 53 -3.07 8.37 -1.86
C SER A 53 -3.07 6.84 -1.95
N ARG A 54 -2.09 6.25 -2.65
CA ARG A 54 -1.93 4.79 -2.77
C ARG A 54 -1.56 4.15 -1.44
N ILE A 55 -0.61 4.75 -0.71
CA ILE A 55 -0.30 4.36 0.67
C ILE A 55 -1.58 4.39 1.51
N MET A 56 -2.34 5.47 1.48
CA MET A 56 -3.60 5.60 2.22
C MET A 56 -4.62 4.50 1.86
N LYS A 57 -4.74 4.12 0.58
CA LYS A 57 -5.59 3.00 0.14
C LYS A 57 -5.13 1.67 0.77
N GLU A 58 -3.83 1.40 0.85
CA GLU A 58 -3.30 0.16 1.44
C GLU A 58 -3.59 0.01 2.94
N PHE A 59 -3.60 1.13 3.68
CA PHE A 59 -4.04 1.13 5.09
C PHE A 59 -5.55 0.93 5.19
N ARG A 60 -6.33 1.57 4.31
CA ARG A 60 -7.79 1.43 4.28
C ARG A 60 -8.27 0.02 3.94
N LYS A 61 -7.54 -0.74 3.11
CA LYS A 61 -7.85 -2.15 2.81
C LYS A 61 -7.88 -3.06 4.05
N LYS A 62 -7.33 -2.61 5.18
CA LYS A 62 -7.14 -3.43 6.38
C LYS A 62 -7.90 -2.87 7.59
N THR A 63 -8.90 -2.01 7.38
CA THR A 63 -9.68 -1.36 8.46
C THR A 63 -10.51 -2.33 9.27
N ASP A 64 -10.89 -3.46 8.70
CA ASP A 64 -11.83 -4.41 9.32
C ASP A 64 -11.14 -5.30 10.38
N ILE A 65 -9.82 -5.16 10.54
CA ILE A 65 -9.02 -5.94 11.48
C ILE A 65 -9.12 -5.34 12.87
N THR A 66 -9.76 -6.07 13.78
CA THR A 66 -10.01 -5.66 15.17
C THR A 66 -9.09 -6.32 16.19
N ASN A 67 -8.33 -7.36 15.79
CA ASN A 67 -7.42 -8.06 16.68
C ASN A 67 -6.11 -7.27 16.86
N PRO A 68 -5.75 -6.81 18.09
CA PRO A 68 -4.56 -6.01 18.33
C PRO A 68 -3.25 -6.70 17.92
N ARG A 69 -3.13 -8.01 18.14
CA ARG A 69 -1.93 -8.78 17.76
C ARG A 69 -1.77 -8.89 16.25
N ALA A 70 -2.89 -8.99 15.52
CA ALA A 70 -2.87 -8.99 14.06
C ALA A 70 -2.44 -7.61 13.52
N LEU A 71 -2.90 -6.53 14.15
CA LEU A 71 -2.45 -5.17 13.81
C LEU A 71 -0.95 -4.98 14.08
N ASP A 72 -0.44 -5.43 15.22
CA ASP A 72 1.00 -5.37 15.52
C ASP A 72 1.84 -6.09 14.45
N LEU A 73 1.42 -7.29 14.04
CA LEU A 73 2.12 -8.04 13.00
C LEU A 73 2.10 -7.30 11.66
N LEU A 74 0.98 -6.66 11.31
CA LEU A 74 0.89 -5.83 10.11
C LEU A 74 1.74 -4.58 10.18
N VAL A 75 1.87 -3.97 11.36
CA VAL A 75 2.78 -2.85 11.59
C VAL A 75 4.22 -3.28 11.35
N VAL A 76 4.65 -4.43 11.89
CA VAL A 76 5.99 -4.97 11.66
C VAL A 76 6.24 -5.22 10.17
N LYS A 77 5.30 -5.87 9.47
CA LYS A 77 5.39 -6.09 8.01
C LYS A 77 5.48 -4.78 7.23
N GLY A 78 4.68 -3.78 7.61
CA GLY A 78 4.68 -2.47 6.96
C GLY A 78 5.97 -1.67 7.22
N LEU A 79 6.57 -1.83 8.40
CA LEU A 79 7.88 -1.25 8.72
C LEU A 79 9.00 -1.89 7.92
N GLU A 80 9.01 -3.22 7.82
CA GLU A 80 9.97 -3.95 7.00
C GLU A 80 9.87 -3.53 5.53
N GLU A 81 8.65 -3.46 5.00
CA GLU A 81 8.36 -2.97 3.66
C GLU A 81 8.89 -1.55 3.42
N LEU A 82 8.57 -0.62 4.34
CA LEU A 82 9.06 0.76 4.26
C LEU A 82 10.59 0.79 4.33
N MET A 83 11.20 -0.03 5.18
CA MET A 83 12.65 -0.09 5.33
C MET A 83 13.32 -0.59 4.05
N MET A 84 12.80 -1.62 3.39
CA MET A 84 13.32 -2.11 2.11
C MET A 84 13.38 -1.03 1.02
N PHE A 85 12.43 -0.08 1.00
CA PHE A 85 12.49 1.07 0.10
C PHE A 85 13.49 2.13 0.57
N LEU A 86 13.51 2.41 1.88
CA LEU A 86 14.42 3.42 2.44
C LEU A 86 15.90 3.03 2.34
N THR A 87 16.20 1.73 2.45
CA THR A 87 17.57 1.19 2.25
C THR A 87 17.85 0.83 0.80
N GLN A 88 16.92 1.12 -0.12
CA GLN A 88 17.03 0.79 -1.55
C GLN A 88 17.33 -0.69 -1.83
N THR A 89 16.90 -1.59 -0.94
CA THR A 89 16.98 -3.04 -1.13
C THR A 89 15.97 -3.50 -2.18
N LYS A 90 14.76 -2.92 -2.18
CA LYS A 90 13.82 -3.03 -3.31
C LYS A 90 14.26 -2.09 -4.43
N GLN A 91 14.04 -2.51 -5.68
CA GLN A 91 14.31 -1.72 -6.88
C GLN A 91 13.09 -0.95 -7.39
N ARG A 92 13.33 0.02 -8.30
CA ARG A 92 12.32 0.90 -8.92
C ARG A 92 11.12 0.15 -9.49
N HIS A 93 11.34 -0.96 -10.19
CA HIS A 93 10.25 -1.71 -10.82
C HIS A 93 9.30 -2.35 -9.78
N HIS A 94 9.79 -2.71 -8.59
CA HIS A 94 8.93 -3.19 -7.49
C HIS A 94 8.00 -2.09 -6.98
N LEU A 95 8.53 -0.87 -6.81
CA LEU A 95 7.75 0.29 -6.40
C LEU A 95 6.67 0.59 -7.44
N ILE A 96 7.04 0.58 -8.73
CA ILE A 96 6.13 0.89 -9.82
C ILE A 96 5.01 -0.15 -9.88
N ALA A 97 5.35 -1.44 -9.94
CA ALA A 97 4.38 -2.52 -10.06
C ALA A 97 3.39 -2.56 -8.89
N GLN A 98 3.85 -2.27 -7.67
CA GLN A 98 3.05 -2.42 -6.46
C GLN A 98 2.26 -1.16 -6.07
N TYR A 99 2.81 0.03 -6.30
CA TYR A 99 2.25 1.28 -5.76
C TYR A 99 1.95 2.36 -6.81
N VAL A 100 2.44 2.23 -8.04
CA VAL A 100 2.22 3.22 -9.11
C VAL A 100 1.24 2.71 -10.15
N GLN A 101 1.41 1.47 -10.60
CA GLN A 101 0.56 0.86 -11.60
C GLN A 101 -0.88 0.81 -11.06
N GLU A 102 -1.78 1.53 -11.71
CA GLU A 102 -3.21 1.32 -11.49
C GLU A 102 -3.55 -0.12 -11.90
N GLU A 103 -4.54 -0.74 -11.25
CA GLU A 103 -5.05 -2.07 -11.61
C GLU A 103 -5.54 -2.05 -13.05
N SER A 104 -4.60 -2.17 -14.01
CA SER A 104 -4.77 -2.04 -15.44
C SER A 104 -5.61 -0.83 -15.88
N PHE A 105 -5.06 0.04 -16.74
CA PHE A 105 -5.93 0.76 -17.66
C PHE A 105 -6.59 -0.31 -18.55
N ASP A 106 -7.68 -0.89 -18.06
CA ASP A 106 -8.53 -1.78 -18.81
C ASP A 106 -9.70 -0.92 -19.28
N PRO A 107 -9.73 -0.52 -20.57
CA PRO A 107 -10.83 0.24 -21.14
C PRO A 107 -12.20 -0.43 -20.90
N ARG A 108 -12.23 -1.74 -20.67
CA ARG A 108 -13.44 -2.51 -20.37
C ARG A 108 -13.94 -2.25 -18.94
N LYS A 109 -13.04 -2.15 -17.95
CA LYS A 109 -13.38 -1.80 -16.55
C LYS A 109 -13.79 -0.35 -16.39
N LEU A 110 -13.28 0.53 -17.24
CA LEU A 110 -13.64 1.96 -17.27
C LEU A 110 -14.93 2.25 -18.05
N GLY A 111 -15.58 1.22 -18.60
CA GLY A 111 -16.81 1.36 -19.38
C GLY A 111 -16.63 2.02 -20.75
N ILE A 112 -15.39 2.26 -21.19
CA ILE A 112 -15.07 2.94 -22.46
C ILE A 112 -15.36 2.01 -23.66
N ILE A 113 -15.25 0.69 -23.45
CA ILE A 113 -15.65 -0.35 -24.40
C ILE A 113 -16.76 -1.21 -23.76
N ASP A 114 -17.70 -0.60 -23.04
CA ASP A 114 -18.84 -1.35 -22.56
C ASP A 114 -19.86 -1.46 -23.69
N ARG A 115 -19.92 -2.64 -24.34
CA ARG A 115 -20.94 -2.96 -25.35
C ARG A 115 -22.34 -3.19 -24.72
N GLY A 116 -22.53 -2.84 -23.45
CA GLY A 116 -23.73 -3.19 -22.67
C GLY A 116 -23.75 -4.67 -22.27
N GLU A 117 -22.60 -5.33 -22.24
CA GLU A 117 -22.50 -6.75 -21.92
C GLU A 117 -22.59 -6.96 -20.40
N SER A 118 -23.44 -7.89 -19.98
CA SER A 118 -23.57 -8.23 -18.55
C SER A 118 -22.25 -8.72 -17.94
N GLU A 119 -22.04 -8.46 -16.65
CA GLU A 119 -20.89 -9.00 -15.88
C GLU A 119 -20.78 -10.52 -16.00
N PHE A 120 -21.91 -11.21 -16.09
CA PHE A 120 -21.96 -12.64 -16.36
C PHE A 120 -21.35 -12.99 -17.72
N LEU A 121 -21.74 -12.28 -18.79
CA LEU A 121 -21.26 -12.56 -20.15
C LEU A 121 -19.76 -12.29 -20.30
N LYS A 122 -19.26 -11.22 -19.66
CA LYS A 122 -17.83 -10.92 -19.63
C LYS A 122 -17.03 -12.07 -19.01
N LYS A 123 -17.43 -12.53 -17.82
CA LYS A 123 -16.80 -13.68 -17.14
C LYS A 123 -16.97 -15.00 -17.87
N PHE A 124 -18.12 -15.20 -18.51
CA PHE A 124 -18.40 -16.38 -19.32
C PHE A 124 -17.46 -16.48 -20.52
N LEU A 125 -17.21 -15.36 -21.22
CA LEU A 125 -16.28 -15.30 -22.36
C LEU A 125 -14.80 -15.43 -21.95
N GLU A 126 -14.44 -14.97 -20.75
CA GLU A 126 -13.12 -15.19 -20.15
C GLU A 126 -12.86 -16.67 -19.82
N GLY A 127 -13.92 -17.44 -19.60
CA GLY A 127 -13.86 -18.87 -19.30
C GLY A 127 -13.63 -19.17 -17.81
N ASN A 128 -13.80 -20.44 -17.43
CA ASN A 128 -13.48 -20.91 -16.08
C ASN A 128 -11.98 -21.21 -15.98
N ALA A 129 -11.18 -20.21 -15.59
CA ALA A 129 -9.80 -20.40 -15.17
C ALA A 129 -9.66 -20.14 -13.66
#